data_AF-A0A1X6YYT1-F1
#
_entry.id   AF-A0A1X6YYT1-F1
#
_cell.length_a   1.000
_cell.length_b   1.000
_cell.length_c   1.000
_cell.angle_alpha   90.00
_cell.angle_beta   90.00
_cell.angle_gamma   90.00
#
_symmetry.space_group_name_H-M   'P 1'
#
loop_
_entity.id
_entity.type
_entity.pdbx_description
1 polymer ?
#
loop_
_entity_poly.entity_id
_entity_poly.type
_entity_poly.pdbx_seq_one_letter_code
_entity_poly.pdbx_strand_id
1 'polypeptide(L)' 'MKQYTSEAETEILNLVLRERSMAVSEREWQHRLRGYGYAIRDTTEGRIVTSLVRGSLLCSLPAHAA' A
#
# COMPACT_ATOMS: atom_id res chain seq x y z
N MET A 1 -8.71 -2.49 -19.24
CA MET A 1 -9.27 -1.39 -18.43
C MET A 1 -8.10 -0.68 -17.75
N LYS A 2 -7.81 0.58 -18.11
CA LYS A 2 -6.71 1.34 -17.49
C LYS A 2 -7.28 2.07 -16.28
N GLN A 3 -6.88 1.68 -15.08
CA GLN A 3 -7.15 2.47 -13.88
C GLN A 3 -6.37 3.77 -14.02
N TYR A 4 -7.07 4.91 -14.06
CA TYR A 4 -6.45 6.22 -13.98
C TYR A 4 -6.11 6.47 -12.52
N THR A 5 -4.97 5.91 -12.10
CA THR A 5 -4.38 6.18 -10.79
C THR A 5 -4.10 7.67 -10.70
N SER A 6 -4.67 8.36 -9.71
CA SER A 6 -4.35 9.77 -9.48
C SER A 6 -2.86 9.94 -9.19
N GLU A 7 -2.31 11.14 -9.37
CA GLU A 7 -0.88 11.41 -9.08
C GLU A 7 -0.56 11.05 -7.62
N ALA A 8 -1.45 11.40 -6.69
CA ALA A 8 -1.35 11.03 -5.27
C ALA A 8 -1.36 9.51 -5.05
N GLU A 9 -2.24 8.76 -5.71
CA GLU A 9 -2.24 7.30 -5.61
C GLU A 9 -0.96 6.68 -6.17
N THR A 10 -0.40 7.26 -7.24
CA THR A 10 0.85 6.80 -7.86
C THR A 10 2.02 7.01 -6.90
N GLU A 11 2.09 8.16 -6.24
CA GLU A 11 3.09 8.44 -5.20
C GLU A 11 2.97 7.47 -4.02
N ILE A 12 1.75 7.23 -3.54
CA ILE A 12 1.50 6.27 -2.45
C ILE A 12 1.93 4.86 -2.86
N LEU A 13 1.57 4.42 -4.07
CA LEU A 13 1.98 3.10 -4.57
C LEU A 13 3.49 3.00 -4.68
N ASN A 14 4.17 4.01 -5.24
CA ASN A 14 5.63 4.03 -5.35
C ASN A 14 6.29 3.94 -3.97
N LEU A 15 5.79 4.69 -2.97
CA LEU A 15 6.26 4.60 -1.59
C LEU A 15 6.09 3.17 -1.05
N VAL A 16 4.88 2.61 -1.18
CA VAL A 16 4.56 1.30 -0.61
C VAL A 16 5.41 0.19 -1.25
N LEU A 17 5.59 0.21 -2.57
CA LEU A 17 6.42 -0.74 -3.31
C LEU A 17 7.91 -0.58 -2.99
N ARG A 18 8.39 0.66 -2.81
CA ARG A 18 9.76 0.93 -2.37
C ARG A 18 10.02 0.35 -0.97
N GLU A 19 9.11 0.57 -0.02
CA GLU A 19 9.28 -0.01 1.32
C GLU A 19 9.19 -1.55 1.29
N ARG A 20 8.42 -2.14 0.37
CA ARG A 20 8.33 -3.60 0.18
C ARG A 20 9.65 -4.22 -0.29
N SER A 21 10.36 -3.55 -1.18
CA SER A 21 11.63 -4.06 -1.72
C SER A 21 12.78 -3.95 -0.71
N MET A 22 12.68 -3.03 0.25
CA MET A 22 13.67 -2.85 1.32
C MET A 22 13.39 -3.71 2.56
N ALA A 23 12.16 -4.16 2.75
CA ALA A 23 11.77 -4.97 3.90
C ALA A 23 12.15 -6.43 3.72
N VAL A 24 12.70 -7.06 4.76
CA VAL A 24 13.07 -8.48 4.75
C VAL A 24 11.91 -9.40 5.11
N SER A 25 10.79 -8.83 5.58
CA SER A 25 9.56 -9.57 5.86
C SER A 25 8.33 -8.69 5.68
N GLU A 26 7.17 -9.33 5.49
CA GLU A 26 5.88 -8.64 5.45
C GLU A 26 5.59 -7.87 6.74
N ARG A 27 5.93 -8.44 7.90
CA ARG A 27 5.77 -7.77 9.20
C ARG A 27 6.61 -6.50 9.30
N GLU A 28 7.85 -6.55 8.83
CA GLU A 28 8.72 -5.37 8.81
C GLU A 28 8.17 -4.31 7.85
N TRP A 29 7.73 -4.73 6.67
CA TRP A 29 7.11 -3.83 5.69
C TRP A 29 5.88 -3.12 6.27
N GLN A 30 4.95 -3.87 6.86
CA GLN A 30 3.77 -3.29 7.51
C GLN A 30 4.16 -2.36 8.67
N HIS A 31 5.22 -2.70 9.42
CA HIS A 31 5.75 -1.82 10.48
C HIS A 31 6.29 -0.51 9.91
N ARG A 32 7.05 -0.55 8.81
CA ARG A 32 7.55 0.64 8.10
C ARG A 32 6.39 1.52 7.61
N LEU A 33 5.37 0.92 6.97
CA LEU A 33 4.20 1.65 6.48
C LEU A 33 3.41 2.37 7.58
N ARG A 34 3.33 1.77 8.78
CA ARG A 34 2.69 2.42 9.93
C ARG A 34 3.39 3.71 10.33
N GLY A 35 4.71 3.81 10.17
CA GLY A 35 5.47 5.05 10.39
C GLY A 35 5.07 6.18 9.44
N TYR A 36 4.57 5.85 8.25
CA TYR A 36 4.03 6.80 7.28
C TYR A 36 2.51 7.03 7.44
N GLY A 37 1.87 6.39 8.41
CA GLY A 37 0.42 6.46 8.59
C GLY A 37 -0.37 5.64 7.57
N TYR A 38 0.24 4.59 6.99
CA TYR A 38 -0.42 3.67 6.07
C TYR A 38 -0.53 2.26 6.66
N ALA A 39 -1.54 1.52 6.22
CA ALA A 39 -1.70 0.10 6.52
C ALA A 39 -2.20 -0.66 5.31
N ILE A 40 -1.82 -1.94 5.23
CA ILE A 40 -2.31 -2.87 4.21
C ILE A 40 -3.43 -3.71 4.82
N ARG A 41 -4.52 -3.86 4.08
CA ARG A 41 -5.62 -4.76 4.43
C ARG A 41 -5.83 -5.77 3.33
N ASP A 42 -5.99 -7.03 3.73
CA ASP A 42 -6.44 -8.08 2.84
C ASP A 42 -7.96 -7.98 2.63
N THR A 43 -8.38 -8.10 1.38
CA THR A 43 -9.78 -8.17 0.97
C THR A 43 -9.98 -9.36 0.04
N THR A 44 -11.23 -9.71 -0.24
CA THR A 44 -11.58 -10.78 -1.17
C THR A 44 -11.08 -10.53 -2.60
N GLU A 45 -10.86 -9.26 -2.97
CA GLU A 45 -10.39 -8.85 -4.29
C GLU A 45 -8.86 -8.63 -4.36
N GLY A 46 -8.16 -8.78 -3.23
CA GLY A 46 -6.72 -8.55 -3.12
C GLY A 46 -6.37 -7.63 -1.96
N ARG A 47 -5.17 -7.07 -2.01
CA ARG A 47 -4.67 -6.18 -0.96
C ARG A 47 -4.95 -4.72 -1.28
N ILE A 48 -5.31 -3.94 -0.27
CA ILE A 48 -5.55 -2.50 -0.39
C ILE A 48 -4.75 -1.71 0.64
N VAL A 49 -4.22 -0.57 0.23
CA VAL A 49 -3.56 0.41 1.09
C VAL A 49 -4.63 1.33 1.69
N THR A 50 -4.51 1.58 2.98
CA THR A 50 -5.42 2.40 3.76
C THR A 50 -4.65 3.45 4.54
N SER A 51 -5.25 4.63 4.72
CA SER A 51 -4.73 5.64 5.63
C SER A 51 -5.12 5.28 7.06
N LEU A 52 -4.14 5.19 7.96
CA LEU A 52 -4.37 5.05 9.40
C LEU A 52 -4.90 6.35 10.01
N VAL A 53 -4.47 7.49 9.47
CA VAL A 53 -4.88 8.81 10.00
C VAL A 53 -6.32 9.13 9.63
N ARG A 54 -6.74 8.81 8.38
CA ARG A 54 -8.07 9.14 7.87
C ARG A 54 -9.05 7.96 7.83
N GLY A 55 -8.55 6.73 8.00
CA GLY A 55 -9.35 5.50 7.85
C GLY A 55 -9.81 5.22 6.42
N SER A 56 -9.41 6.04 5.44
CA SER A 56 -9.85 5.94 4.05
C SER A 56 -9.07 4.89 3.27
N LEU A 57 -9.76 4.22 2.33
CA LEU A 57 -9.12 3.40 1.31
C LEU A 57 -8.38 4.31 0.31
N LEU A 58 -7.12 3.99 0.01
CA LEU A 58 -6.28 4.82 -0.85
C LEU A 58 -6.12 4.20 -2.23
N CYS A 59 -5.54 3.00 -2.31
CA CYS A 59 -5.29 2.33 -3.58
C CYS A 59 -5.16 0.81 -3.42
N SER A 60 -5.45 0.07 -4.49
CA SER A 60 -5.24 -1.38 -4.54
C SER A 60 -3.78 -1.71 -4.79
N LEU A 61 -3.26 -2.67 -4.05
CA LEU A 61 -1.92 -3.20 -4.24
C LEU A 61 -1.93 -4.23 -5.39
N PRO A 62 -1.01 -4.15 -6.36
CA PRO A 62 -0.93 -5.16 -7.40
C PRO A 62 -0.53 -6.52 -6.81
N ALA A 63 -1.14 -7.60 -7.32
CA ALA A 63 -0.98 -8.95 -6.78
C ALA A 63 0.47 -9.47 -6.77
N HIS A 64 1.36 -8.92 -7.60
CA HIS A 64 2.78 -9.28 -7.64
C HIS A 64 3.65 -8.58 -6.60
N ALA A 65 3.14 -7.54 -5.94
CA ALA A 65 3.83 -6.83 -4.86
C ALA A 65 3.66 -7.51 -3.49
N ALA A 66 2.91 -8.61 -3.48
CA ALA A 66 2.65 -9.49 -2.36
C ALA A 66 3.92 -10.21 -1.88
#